data_AF-A0A258CGA7-F1
#
_entry.id   AF-A0A258CGA7-F1
#
_cell.length_a   1.000
_cell.length_b   1.000
_cell.length_c   1.000
_cell.angle_alpha   90.00
_cell.angle_beta   90.00
_cell.angle_gamma   90.00
#
_symmetry.space_group_name_H-M   'P 1'
#
loop_
_entity.id
_entity.type
_entity.pdbx_description
1 polymer ?
#
loop_
_entity_poly.entity_id
_entity_poly.type
_entity_poly.pdbx_seq_one_letter_code
_entity_poly.pdbx_strand_id
1 'polypeptide(L)'
;MNTRDLFAELSSALVEAKQHSEGKLTLKTHHVNATGELNISPDEIVSIREQFNMSRGVFARLLHTSSRTLENWEQGRSVPNGQAVTLLKLVQRHPETLSHIAEL
;
A
#
# COMPACT_ATOMS: atom_id res chain seq x y z
N MET A 1 -21.76 41.20 6.34
CA MET A 1 -21.31 39.96 5.68
C MET A 1 -20.25 40.38 4.68
N ASN A 2 -19.02 39.89 4.84
CA ASN A 2 -17.92 40.26 3.95
C ASN A 2 -18.15 39.54 2.61
N THR A 3 -18.41 40.29 1.54
CA THR A 3 -18.62 39.73 0.21
C THR A 3 -17.26 39.28 -0.32
N ARG A 4 -17.04 37.98 -0.33
CA ARG A 4 -15.81 37.37 -0.83
C ARG A 4 -15.67 37.66 -2.33
N ASP A 5 -14.60 38.34 -2.74
CA ASP A 5 -14.28 38.59 -4.14
C ASP A 5 -13.40 37.46 -4.69
N LEU A 6 -14.00 36.61 -5.51
CA LEU A 6 -13.33 35.46 -6.10
C LEU A 6 -12.21 35.86 -7.08
N PHE A 7 -12.41 36.92 -7.86
CA PHE A 7 -11.43 37.33 -8.86
C PHE A 7 -10.16 37.86 -8.19
N ALA A 8 -10.33 38.67 -7.13
CA ALA A 8 -9.22 39.18 -6.35
C ALA A 8 -8.41 38.06 -5.70
N GLU A 9 -9.07 37.07 -5.11
CA GLU A 9 -8.40 35.92 -4.46
C GLU A 9 -7.64 35.03 -5.43
N LEU A 10 -8.24 34.67 -6.57
CA LEU A 10 -7.57 33.85 -7.58
C LEU A 10 -6.36 34.58 -8.19
N SER A 11 -6.49 35.90 -8.41
CA SER A 11 -5.40 36.72 -8.92
C SER A 11 -4.22 36.75 -7.94
N SER A 12 -4.50 36.90 -6.64
CA SER A 12 -3.48 36.83 -5.58
C SER A 12 -2.80 35.46 -5.54
N ALA A 13 -3.58 34.37 -5.56
CA ALA A 13 -3.05 33.01 -5.52
C ALA A 13 -2.14 32.67 -6.71
N LEU A 14 -2.44 33.19 -7.91
CA LEU A 14 -1.57 33.00 -9.09
C LEU A 14 -0.25 33.77 -8.97
N VAL A 15 -0.27 34.97 -8.39
CA VAL A 15 0.97 35.74 -8.11
C VAL A 15 1.82 35.00 -7.08
N GLU A 16 1.21 34.49 -6.01
CA GLU A 16 1.88 33.67 -5.00
C GLU A 16 2.47 32.40 -5.61
N ALA A 17 1.74 31.71 -6.49
CA ALA A 17 2.24 30.54 -7.20
C ALA A 17 3.45 30.86 -8.10
N LYS A 18 3.44 32.01 -8.78
CA LYS A 18 4.60 32.49 -9.56
C LYS A 18 5.80 32.74 -8.66
N GLN A 19 5.63 33.48 -7.57
CA GLN A 19 6.71 33.74 -6.61
C GLN A 19 7.26 32.44 -6.01
N HIS A 20 6.41 31.45 -5.75
CA HIS A 20 6.82 30.12 -5.32
C HIS A 20 7.65 29.39 -6.39
N SER A 21 7.23 29.42 -7.65
CA SER A 21 8.00 28.81 -8.76
C SER A 21 9.37 29.47 -8.98
N GLU A 22 9.49 30.77 -8.66
CA GLU A 22 10.75 31.53 -8.72
C GLU A 22 11.60 31.36 -7.45
N GLY A 23 11.15 30.58 -6.46
CA GLY A 23 11.83 30.37 -5.18
C GLY A 23 11.81 31.57 -4.23
N LYS A 24 10.95 32.56 -4.50
CA LYS A 24 10.85 33.82 -3.72
C LYS A 24 9.82 33.76 -2.58
N LEU A 25 8.92 32.78 -2.62
CA LEU A 25 7.88 32.57 -1.62
C LEU A 25 7.81 31.07 -1.27
N THR A 26 7.68 30.74 0.01
CA THR A 26 7.42 29.36 0.45
C THR A 26 5.93 29.18 0.73
N LEU A 27 5.29 28.24 0.03
CA LEU A 27 3.90 27.87 0.23
C LEU A 27 3.80 26.58 1.06
N LYS A 28 2.62 26.32 1.62
CA LYS A 28 2.32 25.03 2.25
C LYS A 28 2.34 23.96 1.16
N THR A 29 3.33 23.09 1.21
CA THR A 29 3.58 22.07 0.17
C THR A 29 3.48 20.68 0.77
N HIS A 30 2.71 19.82 0.10
CA HIS A 30 2.60 18.41 0.43
C HIS A 30 3.18 17.58 -0.72
N HIS A 31 4.29 16.90 -0.46
CA HIS A 31 4.85 15.94 -1.41
C HIS A 31 4.10 14.62 -1.29
N VAL A 32 3.52 14.16 -2.39
CA VAL A 32 2.85 12.85 -2.48
C VAL A 32 3.61 12.01 -3.49
N ASN A 33 4.17 10.90 -3.02
CA ASN A 33 4.80 9.91 -3.89
C ASN A 33 3.77 8.84 -4.21
N ALA A 34 3.51 8.60 -5.49
CA ALA A 34 2.72 7.44 -5.89
C ALA A 34 3.49 6.17 -5.48
N THR A 35 2.88 5.32 -4.67
CA THR A 35 3.40 3.98 -4.42
C THR A 35 3.27 3.19 -5.70
N GLY A 36 4.40 2.74 -6.26
CA GLY A 36 4.42 1.82 -7.40
C GLY A 36 3.82 0.45 -7.05
N GLU A 37 3.86 -0.47 -8.01
CA GLU A 37 3.39 -1.83 -7.80
C GLU A 37 4.11 -2.49 -6.61
N LEU A 38 3.34 -3.08 -5.71
CA LEU A 38 3.89 -3.87 -4.62
C LEU A 38 4.47 -5.17 -5.19
N ASN A 39 5.63 -5.56 -4.68
CA ASN A 39 6.26 -6.85 -4.96
C ASN A 39 6.55 -7.59 -3.65
N ILE A 40 6.72 -8.91 -3.74
CA ILE A 40 7.09 -9.76 -2.62
C ILE A 40 7.92 -10.93 -3.13
N SER A 41 9.02 -11.24 -2.43
CA SER A 41 9.88 -12.37 -2.81
C SER A 41 9.34 -13.70 -2.28
N PRO A 42 9.72 -14.85 -2.88
CA PRO A 42 9.37 -16.17 -2.34
C PRO A 42 9.78 -16.36 -0.88
N ASP A 43 10.98 -15.91 -0.52
CA ASP A 43 11.52 -15.99 0.85
C ASP A 43 10.71 -15.14 1.84
N GLU A 44 10.23 -13.97 1.40
CA GLU A 44 9.34 -13.15 2.22
C GLU A 44 8.03 -13.90 2.52
N ILE A 45 7.44 -14.59 1.54
CA ILE A 45 6.20 -15.37 1.75
C ILE A 45 6.43 -16.49 2.78
N VAL A 46 7.56 -17.20 2.67
CA VAL A 46 7.96 -18.24 3.63
C VAL A 46 8.08 -17.63 5.03
N SER A 47 8.79 -16.51 5.17
CA SER A 47 9.01 -15.86 6.47
C SER A 47 7.70 -15.39 7.11
N ILE A 48 6.77 -14.84 6.33
CA ILE A 48 5.45 -14.42 6.84
C ILE A 48 4.72 -15.63 7.41
N ARG A 49 4.61 -16.73 6.65
CA ARG A 49 3.93 -17.93 7.12
C ARG A 49 4.55 -18.47 8.42
N GLU A 50 5.87 -18.46 8.50
CA GLU A 50 6.62 -18.98 9.65
C GLU A 50 6.52 -18.10 10.89
N GLN A 51 6.37 -16.78 10.73
CA GLN A 51 6.09 -15.86 11.84
C GLN A 51 4.79 -16.19 12.58
N PHE A 52 3.81 -16.79 11.89
CA PHE A 52 2.56 -17.25 12.49
C PHE A 52 2.63 -18.73 12.95
N ASN A 53 3.79 -19.38 12.85
CA ASN A 53 3.97 -20.81 13.12
C ASN A 53 2.96 -21.69 12.37
N MET A 54 2.56 -21.29 11.16
CA MET A 54 1.55 -22.00 10.39
C MET A 54 2.16 -22.97 9.39
N SER A 55 1.51 -24.12 9.23
CA SER A 55 1.77 -24.99 8.09
C SER A 55 1.26 -24.34 6.80
N ARG A 56 1.82 -24.75 5.67
CA ARG A 56 1.43 -24.23 4.35
C ARG A 56 -0.07 -24.40 4.07
N GLY A 57 -0.66 -25.54 4.45
CA GLY A 57 -2.08 -25.81 4.23
C GLY A 57 -3.00 -24.86 5.01
N VAL A 58 -2.67 -24.59 6.28
CA VAL A 58 -3.45 -23.68 7.14
C VAL A 58 -3.34 -22.25 6.62
N PHE A 59 -2.12 -21.79 6.33
CA PHE A 59 -1.90 -20.44 5.82
C PHE A 59 -2.56 -20.22 4.45
N ALA A 60 -2.44 -21.18 3.53
CA ALA A 60 -3.10 -21.12 2.23
C ALA A 60 -4.63 -21.05 2.35
N ARG A 61 -5.21 -21.77 3.31
CA ARG A 61 -6.66 -21.75 3.56
C ARG A 61 -7.13 -20.36 3.98
N LEU A 62 -6.41 -19.69 4.87
CA LEU A 62 -6.71 -18.31 5.30
C LEU A 62 -6.59 -17.33 4.14
N LEU A 63 -5.63 -17.54 3.24
CA LEU A 63 -5.48 -16.72 2.03
C LEU A 63 -6.45 -17.11 0.88
N HIS A 64 -7.42 -18.01 1.15
CA HIS A 64 -8.37 -18.52 0.15
C HIS A 64 -7.72 -19.06 -1.14
N THR A 65 -6.56 -19.71 -0.99
CA THR A 65 -5.83 -20.33 -2.10
C THR A 65 -5.51 -21.79 -1.82
N SER A 66 -5.03 -22.53 -2.82
CA SER A 66 -4.62 -23.91 -2.62
C SER A 66 -3.22 -23.97 -1.97
N SER A 67 -2.96 -25.01 -1.17
CA SER A 67 -1.61 -25.23 -0.62
C SER A 67 -0.55 -25.38 -1.73
N ARG A 68 -0.94 -25.90 -2.90
CA ARG A 68 -0.06 -26.03 -4.07
C ARG A 68 0.27 -24.67 -4.69
N THR A 69 -0.71 -23.77 -4.73
CA THR A 69 -0.52 -22.39 -5.20
C THR A 69 0.44 -21.64 -4.29
N LEU A 70 0.22 -21.71 -2.97
CA LEU A 70 1.14 -21.10 -1.99
C LEU A 70 2.56 -21.69 -2.11
N GLU A 71 2.68 -23.00 -2.29
CA GLU A 71 3.99 -23.65 -2.52
C GLU A 71 4.68 -23.14 -3.79
N ASN A 72 3.93 -22.96 -4.88
CA ASN A 72 4.48 -22.42 -6.12
C ASN A 72 4.95 -20.97 -5.96
N TRP A 73 4.30 -20.17 -5.11
CA TRP A 73 4.77 -18.83 -4.76
C TRP A 73 6.05 -18.87 -3.93
N GLU A 74 6.07 -19.67 -2.86
CA GLU A 74 7.23 -19.85 -1.97
C GLU A 74 8.46 -20.45 -2.68
N GLN A 75 8.25 -21.19 -3.76
CA GLN A 75 9.35 -21.75 -4.58
C GLN A 75 9.63 -20.93 -5.85
N GLY A 76 8.97 -19.78 -6.03
CA GLY A 76 9.20 -18.89 -7.18
C GLY A 76 8.77 -19.45 -8.54
N ARG A 77 7.99 -20.54 -8.58
CA ARG A 77 7.44 -21.10 -9.83
C ARG A 77 6.30 -20.28 -10.42
N SER A 78 5.64 -19.48 -9.58
CA SER A 78 4.59 -18.55 -10.00
C SER A 78 4.62 -17.32 -9.10
N VAL A 79 4.07 -16.21 -9.60
CA VAL A 79 3.99 -14.96 -8.85
C VAL A 79 2.54 -14.76 -8.36
N PRO A 80 2.32 -14.38 -7.10
CA PRO A 80 1.00 -13.99 -6.62
C PRO A 80 0.44 -12.79 -7.39
N ASN A 81 -0.88 -12.74 -7.58
CA ASN A 81 -1.53 -11.56 -8.16
C ASN A 81 -1.46 -10.34 -7.20
N GLY A 82 -1.77 -9.14 -7.70
CA GLY A 82 -1.64 -7.90 -6.93
C GLY A 82 -2.44 -7.89 -5.62
N GLN A 83 -3.63 -8.52 -5.59
CA GLN A 83 -4.44 -8.62 -4.37
C GLN A 83 -3.79 -9.53 -3.34
N ALA A 84 -3.25 -10.67 -3.77
CA ALA A 84 -2.51 -11.60 -2.92
C ALA A 84 -1.23 -10.96 -2.37
N VAL A 85 -0.47 -10.21 -3.19
CA VAL A 85 0.70 -9.44 -2.73
C VAL A 85 0.28 -8.42 -1.67
N THR A 86 -0.81 -7.70 -1.91
CA THR A 86 -1.34 -6.70 -0.97
C THR A 86 -1.72 -7.37 0.36
N LEU A 87 -2.43 -8.50 0.32
CA LEU A 87 -2.84 -9.23 1.51
C LEU A 87 -1.63 -9.77 2.29
N LEU A 88 -0.63 -10.32 1.59
CA LEU A 88 0.61 -10.81 2.20
C LEU A 88 1.39 -9.67 2.89
N LYS A 89 1.57 -8.53 2.22
CA LYS A 89 2.19 -7.34 2.83
C LYS A 89 1.37 -6.77 3.98
N LEU A 90 0.04 -6.87 3.89
CA LEU A 90 -0.86 -6.41 4.94
C LEU A 90 -0.70 -7.26 6.20
N VAL A 91 -0.78 -8.60 6.10
CA VAL A 91 -0.59 -9.48 7.26
C VAL A 91 0.84 -9.44 7.81
N GLN A 92 1.83 -9.16 6.97
CA GLN A 92 3.23 -8.93 7.40
C GLN A 92 3.35 -7.69 8.30
N ARG A 93 2.67 -6.59 7.94
CA ARG A 93 2.74 -5.32 8.69
C ARG A 93 1.73 -5.26 9.85
N HIS A 94 0.59 -5.90 9.68
CA HIS A 94 -0.56 -5.88 10.57
C HIS A 94 -1.03 -7.31 10.84
N PRO A 95 -0.33 -8.06 11.73
CA PRO A 95 -0.63 -9.47 12.01
C PRO A 95 -2.08 -9.74 12.46
N GLU A 96 -2.72 -8.76 13.09
CA GLU A 96 -4.14 -8.77 13.50
C GLU A 96 -5.08 -9.03 12.31
N THR A 97 -4.70 -8.60 11.11
CA THR A 97 -5.49 -8.79 9.89
C THR A 97 -5.74 -10.27 9.61
N LEU A 98 -4.79 -11.15 9.94
CA LEU A 98 -4.96 -12.58 9.72
C LEU A 98 -6.09 -13.16 10.59
N SER A 99 -6.31 -12.60 11.79
CA SER A 99 -7.43 -12.98 12.65
C SER A 99 -8.76 -12.49 12.07
N HIS A 100 -8.81 -11.26 11.57
CA HIS A 100 -10.01 -10.75 10.88
C HIS A 100 -10.39 -11.62 9.68
N ILE A 101 -9.41 -12.08 8.90
CA ILE A 101 -9.65 -12.97 7.75
C ILE A 101 -10.24 -14.32 8.21
N ALA A 102 -9.77 -14.85 9.34
CA ALA A 102 -10.27 -16.12 9.87
C ALA A 102 -11.73 -16.06 10.35
N GLU A 103 -12.26 -14.86 10.60
CA GLU A 103 -13.63 -14.61 11.08
C GLU A 103 -14.60 -14.14 9.98
N LEU A 104 -14.14 -14.02 8.72
CA LEU A 104 -14.98 -13.72 7.55
C LEU A 104 -15.88 -14.90 7.17
#